data_AF-A0A848UVU5-F1
#
_entry.id   AF-A0A848UVU5-F1
#
_cell.length_a   1.000
_cell.length_b   1.000
_cell.length_c   1.000
_cell.angle_alpha   90.00
_cell.angle_beta   90.00
_cell.angle_gamma   90.00
#
_symmetry.space_group_name_H-M   'P 1'
#
loop_
_entity.id
_entity.type
_entity.pdbx_description
1 polymer ?
#
loop_
_entity_poly.entity_id
_entity_poly.type
_entity_poly.pdbx_seq_one_letter_code
_entity_poly.pdbx_strand_id
1 'polypeptide(L)'
;MQKISSNLNINDLQPEWLGSNLLISGIPNLTHLPGLTHLRITRPKSDQPPVMLVVFEQNKPCFKPDKVISDKSEEIPSMPFAKAAAELRGTLGWVDFPGEVRIGDEVEVLHVKS
;
A
#
# COMPACT_ATOMS: atom_id res chain seq x y z
N MET A 1 2.79 -5.71 -4.30
CA MET A 1 3.01 -5.18 -5.67
C MET A 1 3.52 -6.22 -6.67
N GLN A 2 4.48 -7.08 -6.31
CA GLN A 2 4.99 -8.13 -7.21
C GLN A 2 3.89 -8.96 -7.90
N LYS A 3 2.84 -9.36 -7.17
CA LYS A 3 1.69 -10.06 -7.78
C LYS A 3 1.00 -9.25 -8.88
N ILE A 4 0.88 -7.93 -8.71
CA ILE A 4 0.25 -7.04 -9.70
C ILE A 4 1.15 -6.93 -10.93
N SER A 5 2.46 -6.74 -10.75
CA SER A 5 3.39 -6.66 -11.89
C SER A 5 3.45 -7.98 -12.67
N SER A 6 3.44 -9.13 -11.99
CA SER A 6 3.31 -10.44 -12.63
C SER A 6 1.99 -10.59 -13.40
N ASN A 7 0.85 -10.16 -12.83
CA ASN A 7 -0.45 -10.19 -13.52
C ASN A 7 -0.46 -9.31 -14.78
N LEU A 8 0.22 -8.15 -14.73
CA LEU A 8 0.38 -7.24 -15.86
C LEU A 8 1.41 -7.72 -16.88
N ASN A 9 2.24 -8.72 -16.54
CA ASN A 9 3.38 -9.14 -17.34
C ASN A 9 4.37 -7.98 -17.62
N ILE A 10 4.71 -7.23 -16.57
CA ILE A 10 5.76 -6.21 -16.59
C ILE A 10 6.70 -6.42 -15.40
N ASN A 11 7.97 -6.08 -15.58
CA ASN A 11 9.01 -6.23 -14.56
C ASN A 11 9.06 -5.04 -13.62
N ASP A 12 8.80 -3.83 -14.13
CA ASP A 12 8.95 -2.60 -13.39
C ASP A 12 7.59 -1.93 -13.12
N LEU A 13 7.02 -2.18 -11.95
CA LEU A 13 5.84 -1.47 -11.46
C LEU A 13 6.21 -0.68 -10.21
N GLN A 14 6.32 0.63 -10.35
CA GLN A 14 6.73 1.52 -9.26
C GLN A 14 5.52 1.99 -8.41
N PRO A 15 5.66 2.12 -7.08
CA PRO A 15 4.55 2.50 -6.20
C PRO A 15 4.03 3.92 -6.49
N GLU A 16 4.90 4.81 -6.95
CA GLU A 16 4.60 6.19 -7.31
C GLU A 16 3.61 6.26 -8.48
N TRP A 17 3.62 5.27 -9.38
CA TRP A 17 2.69 5.22 -10.51
C TRP A 17 1.26 4.93 -10.05
N LEU A 18 1.10 4.36 -8.86
CA LEU A 18 -0.18 3.96 -8.30
C LEU A 18 -0.79 5.04 -7.38
N GLY A 19 -0.03 6.11 -7.10
CA GLY A 19 -0.42 7.17 -6.16
C GLY A 19 -0.37 6.73 -4.69
N SER A 20 0.43 5.72 -4.36
CA SER A 20 0.58 5.24 -2.98
C SER A 20 1.46 6.17 -2.15
N ASN A 21 1.07 6.44 -0.90
CA ASN A 21 1.88 7.25 0.03
C ASN A 21 2.93 6.43 0.77
N LEU A 22 2.64 5.16 1.05
CA LEU A 22 3.50 4.27 1.82
C LEU A 22 3.63 2.93 1.10
N LEU A 23 4.87 2.43 1.01
CA LEU A 23 5.18 1.07 0.61
C LEU A 23 5.59 0.28 1.85
N ILE A 24 4.77 -0.68 2.25
CA ILE A 24 4.99 -1.48 3.45
C ILE A 24 5.24 -2.93 3.04
N SER A 25 6.27 -3.54 3.63
CA SER A 25 6.60 -4.95 3.47
C SER A 25 6.38 -5.72 4.78
N GLY A 26 6.24 -7.05 4.69
CA GLY A 26 6.18 -7.92 5.87
C GLY A 26 4.79 -8.10 6.49
N ILE A 27 3.77 -7.38 6.02
CA ILE A 27 2.36 -7.59 6.44
C ILE A 27 1.66 -8.51 5.44
N PRO A 28 1.34 -9.77 5.82
CA PRO A 28 0.56 -10.66 4.98
C PRO A 28 -0.84 -10.09 4.73
N ASN A 29 -1.34 -10.23 3.51
CA ASN A 29 -2.70 -9.83 3.14
C ASN A 29 -3.07 -8.37 3.50
N LEU A 30 -2.12 -7.42 3.37
CA LEU A 30 -2.33 -5.99 3.67
C LEU A 30 -3.65 -5.41 3.12
N THR A 31 -4.04 -5.76 1.88
CA THR A 31 -5.31 -5.30 1.28
C THR A 31 -6.54 -5.71 2.08
N HIS A 32 -6.50 -6.86 2.77
CA HIS A 32 -7.63 -7.47 3.46
C HIS A 32 -7.59 -7.27 4.97
N LEU A 33 -6.75 -6.37 5.49
CA LEU A 33 -6.81 -6.02 6.91
C LEU A 33 -8.22 -5.55 7.26
N PRO A 34 -8.79 -5.98 8.40
CA PRO A 34 -10.10 -5.51 8.83
C PRO A 34 -10.14 -3.99 8.96
N GLY A 35 -11.28 -3.39 8.65
CA GLY A 35 -11.55 -1.99 8.97
C GLY A 35 -11.31 -1.73 10.46
N LEU A 36 -10.80 -0.54 10.78
CA LEU A 36 -10.38 -0.11 12.12
C LEU A 36 -9.12 -0.79 12.68
N THR A 37 -8.43 -1.62 11.88
CA THR A 37 -7.08 -2.08 12.25
C THR A 37 -6.14 -0.89 12.39
N HIS A 38 -5.37 -0.85 13.47
CA HIS A 38 -4.38 0.20 13.70
C HIS A 38 -3.01 -0.28 13.21
N LEU A 39 -2.34 0.55 12.42
CA LEU A 39 -0.96 0.39 12.02
C LEU A 39 -0.11 1.34 12.87
N ARG A 40 0.63 0.77 13.80
CA ARG A 40 1.54 1.50 14.67
C ARG A 40 2.90 1.60 14.00
N ILE A 41 3.36 2.81 13.74
CA ILE A 41 4.66 3.08 13.11
C ILE A 41 5.62 3.61 14.17
N THR A 42 6.77 2.94 14.32
CA THR A 42 7.80 3.29 15.31
C THR A 42 9.17 3.37 14.68
N ARG A 43 10.02 4.28 15.20
CA ARG A 43 11.43 4.37 14.80
C ARG A 43 12.31 3.74 15.87
N PRO A 44 13.08 2.69 15.54
CA PRO A 44 14.02 2.11 16.49
C PRO A 44 15.01 3.16 17.03
N LYS A 45 15.30 3.11 18.34
CA LYS A 45 16.24 4.02 19.02
C LYS A 45 15.84 5.50 18.94
N SER A 46 14.55 5.80 18.89
CA SER A 46 14.00 7.16 18.86
C SER A 46 13.08 7.40 20.06
N ASP A 47 13.15 8.60 20.64
CA ASP A 47 12.24 9.05 21.71
C ASP A 47 10.95 9.68 21.17
N GLN A 48 10.78 9.71 19.84
CA GLN A 48 9.55 10.20 19.21
C GLN A 48 8.37 9.26 19.51
N PRO A 49 7.17 9.79 19.79
CA PRO A 49 5.99 8.97 19.95
C PRO A 49 5.64 8.23 18.64
N PRO A 50 4.97 7.07 18.72
CA PRO A 50 4.55 6.33 17.54
C PRO A 50 3.54 7.11 16.70
N VAL A 51 3.58 6.93 15.38
CA VAL A 51 2.50 7.39 14.49
C VAL A 51 1.46 6.28 14.37
N MET A 52 0.19 6.65 14.39
CA MET A 52 -0.91 5.69 14.26
C MET A 52 -1.72 6.00 13.01
N LEU A 53 -1.81 5.01 12.13
CA LEU A 53 -2.74 5.02 11.00
C LEU A 53 -3.86 4.02 11.26
N VAL A 54 -5.08 4.33 10.82
CA VAL A 54 -6.22 3.42 10.92
C VAL A 54 -6.68 3.02 9.53
N VAL A 55 -6.79 1.71 9.33
CA VAL A 55 -7.33 1.10 8.11
C VAL A 55 -8.82 1.41 8.00
N PHE A 56 -9.27 1.96 6.87
CA PHE A 56 -10.69 2.19 6.60
C PHE A 56 -11.27 1.03 5.77
N GLU A 57 -10.83 0.92 4.52
CA GLU A 57 -11.29 -0.10 3.58
C GLU A 57 -10.19 -0.47 2.56
N GLN A 58 -10.50 -1.43 1.69
CA GLN A 58 -9.62 -1.76 0.57
C GLN A 58 -9.50 -0.57 -0.39
N ASN A 59 -8.30 -0.32 -0.89
CA ASN A 59 -8.09 0.67 -1.93
C ASN A 59 -8.50 0.11 -3.30
N LYS A 60 -9.78 0.24 -3.66
CA LYS A 60 -10.32 -0.33 -4.90
C LYS A 60 -9.51 0.12 -6.13
N PRO A 61 -9.21 -0.80 -7.06
CA PRO A 61 -8.45 -0.43 -8.25
C PRO A 61 -9.34 0.32 -9.25
N CYS A 62 -8.73 1.23 -9.99
CA CYS A 62 -9.39 2.05 -11.02
C CYS A 62 -8.52 2.09 -12.29
N PHE A 63 -9.03 2.68 -13.36
CA PHE A 63 -8.32 2.78 -14.65
C PHE A 63 -7.21 3.86 -14.66
N LYS A 64 -7.18 4.78 -13.68
CA LYS A 64 -6.24 5.92 -13.70
C LYS A 64 -4.76 5.51 -13.81
N PRO A 65 -4.29 4.44 -13.14
CA PRO A 65 -2.92 3.98 -13.29
C PRO A 65 -2.56 3.47 -14.68
N ASP A 66 -3.53 3.04 -15.51
CA ASP A 66 -3.25 2.49 -16.85
C ASP A 66 -2.47 3.50 -17.71
N LYS A 67 -2.88 4.77 -17.67
CA LYS A 67 -2.16 5.83 -18.41
C LYS A 67 -0.73 6.00 -17.90
N VAL A 68 -0.53 6.04 -16.58
CA VAL A 68 0.80 6.24 -16.00
C VAL A 68 1.72 5.06 -16.31
N ILE A 69 1.20 3.83 -16.23
CA ILE A 69 1.95 2.62 -16.57
C ILE A 69 2.32 2.63 -18.05
N SER A 70 1.38 2.95 -18.94
CA SER A 70 1.65 3.04 -20.38
C SER A 70 2.68 4.12 -20.74
N ASP A 71 2.71 5.23 -19.99
CA ASP A 71 3.64 6.33 -20.25
C ASP A 71 5.05 6.08 -19.68
N LYS A 72 5.19 5.17 -18.70
CA LYS A 72 6.42 4.99 -17.91
C LYS A 72 7.07 3.62 -18.06
N SER A 73 6.31 2.57 -18.34
CA SER A 73 6.83 1.22 -18.52
C SER A 73 7.42 1.06 -19.91
N GLU A 74 8.53 0.34 -20.01
CA GLU A 74 9.09 -0.10 -21.29
C GLU A 74 8.30 -1.28 -21.88
N GLU A 75 7.46 -1.92 -21.07
CA GLU A 75 6.68 -3.10 -21.43
C GLU A 75 5.20 -2.75 -21.57
N ILE A 76 4.53 -3.45 -22.48
CA ILE A 76 3.09 -3.28 -22.70
C ILE A 76 2.34 -4.19 -21.72
N PRO A 77 1.50 -3.65 -20.82
CA PRO A 77 0.73 -4.48 -19.91
C PRO A 77 -0.21 -5.44 -20.65
N SER A 78 -0.25 -6.69 -20.21
CA SER A 78 -1.08 -7.75 -20.81
C SER A 78 -2.59 -7.57 -20.55
N MET A 79 -2.97 -6.72 -19.60
CA MET A 79 -4.35 -6.42 -19.24
C MET A 79 -4.49 -5.09 -18.49
N PRO A 80 -5.72 -4.56 -18.34
CA PRO A 80 -5.95 -3.36 -17.54
C PRO A 80 -5.52 -3.54 -16.08
N PHE A 81 -4.93 -2.50 -15.51
CA PHE A 81 -4.50 -2.43 -14.11
C PHE A 81 -5.65 -2.79 -13.15
N ALA A 82 -6.86 -2.32 -13.43
CA ALA A 82 -8.03 -2.60 -12.61
C ALA A 82 -8.26 -4.12 -12.42
N LYS A 83 -8.01 -4.91 -13.46
CA LYS A 83 -8.14 -6.37 -13.43
C LYS A 83 -6.95 -7.02 -12.73
N ALA A 84 -5.73 -6.57 -13.05
CA ALA A 84 -4.51 -7.11 -12.46
C ALA A 84 -4.37 -6.85 -10.95
N ALA A 85 -4.95 -5.75 -10.46
CA ALA A 85 -4.83 -5.28 -9.08
C ALA A 85 -6.07 -5.57 -8.20
N ALA A 86 -7.05 -6.33 -8.70
CA ALA A 86 -8.22 -6.75 -7.94
C ALA A 86 -7.80 -7.42 -6.62
N GLU A 87 -8.33 -6.94 -5.49
CA GLU A 87 -8.00 -7.40 -4.12
C GLU A 87 -6.50 -7.29 -3.73
N LEU A 88 -5.68 -6.56 -4.49
CA LEU A 88 -4.22 -6.50 -4.32
C LEU A 88 -3.66 -5.08 -4.16
N ARG A 89 -4.50 -4.04 -4.32
CA ARG A 89 -4.06 -2.64 -4.38
C ARG A 89 -3.81 -1.98 -3.00
N GLY A 90 -3.82 -2.77 -1.93
CA GLY A 90 -3.60 -2.28 -0.57
C GLY A 90 -4.84 -1.62 0.02
N THR A 91 -4.64 -0.74 0.99
CA THR A 91 -5.69 -0.12 1.78
C THR A 91 -5.56 1.40 1.76
N LEU A 92 -6.63 2.09 2.15
CA LEU A 92 -6.64 3.50 2.47
C LEU A 92 -7.19 3.67 3.89
N GLY A 93 -6.87 4.80 4.50
CA GLY A 93 -7.11 5.03 5.91
C GLY A 93 -6.91 6.49 6.29
N TRP A 94 -6.88 6.75 7.59
CA TRP A 94 -6.60 8.08 8.12
C TRP A 94 -5.49 8.03 9.18
N VAL A 95 -4.97 9.21 9.51
CA VAL A 95 -4.02 9.41 10.60
C VAL A 95 -4.81 9.60 11.89
N ASP A 96 -4.58 8.76 12.88
CA ASP A 96 -5.21 8.86 14.21
C ASP A 96 -4.29 9.56 15.20
N PHE A 97 -2.99 9.23 15.18
CA PHE A 97 -1.96 9.94 15.94
C PHE A 97 -0.85 10.44 14.99
N PRO A 98 -0.74 11.75 14.75
CA PRO A 98 0.19 12.29 13.78
C PRO A 98 1.65 12.31 14.27
N GLY A 99 2.58 12.28 13.33
CA GLY A 99 4.01 12.42 13.57
C GLY A 99 4.82 12.21 12.30
N GLU A 100 6.14 12.13 12.44
CA GLU A 100 7.06 11.99 11.31
C GLU A 100 7.31 10.52 10.97
N VAL A 101 6.98 10.12 9.74
CA VAL A 101 7.32 8.80 9.19
C VAL A 101 8.53 8.91 8.27
N ARG A 102 9.49 7.98 8.41
CA ARG A 102 10.68 7.87 7.57
C ARG A 102 10.85 6.46 7.01
N ILE A 103 11.61 6.37 5.92
CA ILE A 103 12.05 5.08 5.37
C ILE A 103 12.82 4.31 6.45
N GLY A 104 12.44 3.05 6.65
CA GLY A 104 13.03 2.17 7.66
C GLY A 104 12.31 2.18 9.01
N ASP A 105 11.29 3.01 9.20
CA ASP A 105 10.42 2.89 10.38
C ASP A 105 9.66 1.54 10.34
N GLU A 106 9.47 0.95 11.51
CA GLU A 106 8.83 -0.35 11.68
C GLU A 106 7.31 -0.18 11.77
N VAL A 107 6.56 -1.08 11.13
CA VAL A 107 5.09 -1.09 11.15
C VAL A 107 4.60 -2.34 11.87
N GLU A 108 3.82 -2.14 12.93
CA GLU A 108 3.15 -3.19 13.66
C GLU A 108 1.63 -3.12 13.43
N VAL A 109 1.03 -4.29 13.24
CA VAL A 109 -0.42 -4.42 13.06
C VAL A 109 -1.08 -4.69 14.41
N LEU A 110 -1.83 -3.73 14.91
CA LEU A 110 -2.61 -3.86 16.14
C LEU A 110 -4.07 -4.14 15.76
N HIS A 111 -4.54 -5.35 16.08
CA HIS A 111 -5.93 -5.72 15.87
C HIS A 111 -6.82 -5.13 16.98
N VAL A 112 -7.92 -4.52 16.57
CA VAL A 112 -9.05 -4.31 17.48
C VAL A 112 -9.72 -5.67 17.65
N LYS A 113 -9.81 -6.16 18.89
CA LYS A 113 -10.59 -7.37 19.17
C LYS A 113 -12.04 -7.09 18.78
N SER A 114 -12.58 -7.90 17.85
CA SER A 114 -14.01 -7.97 17.56
C SER A 114 -14.79 -8.39 18.79
#